data_AF-A0A942S4P3-F1
#
_entry.id   AF-A0A942S4P3-F1
#
_cell.length_a   1.000
_cell.length_b   1.000
_cell.length_c   1.000
_cell.angle_alpha   90.00
_cell.angle_beta   90.00
_cell.angle_gamma   90.00
#
_symmetry.space_group_name_H-M   'P 1'
#
loop_
_entity.id
_entity.type
_entity.pdbx_description
1 polymer ?
#
loop_
_entity_poly.entity_id
_entity_poly.type
_entity_poly.pdbx_seq_one_letter_code
_entity_poly.pdbx_strand_id
1 'polypeptide(L)'
;MRHDTKPRPLARLLIFSSAWYNQHVFGFEILKKSKKSRARLGVITTPHGEIETPAFVPVATRATVRTLDTEEIEAANSQVLICNTFHLHIAPGEKIVQKAGGIHGYMQWKKPLMTDSGG
;
A
#
# COMPACT_ATOMS: atom_id res chain seq x y z
N MET A 1 -32.30 -38.20 2.80
CA MET A 1 -31.95 -37.17 3.80
C MET A 1 -30.49 -36.82 3.62
N ARG A 2 -30.21 -35.54 3.33
CA ARG A 2 -28.87 -35.02 3.05
C ARG A 2 -28.11 -34.88 4.38
N HIS A 3 -27.02 -35.59 4.56
CA HIS A 3 -25.98 -35.20 5.50
C HIS A 3 -24.88 -34.50 4.70
N ASP A 4 -24.80 -33.19 4.94
CA ASP A 4 -23.91 -32.21 4.36
C ASP A 4 -22.52 -32.35 4.99
N THR A 5 -21.59 -33.00 4.29
CA THR A 5 -20.15 -32.86 4.53
C THR A 5 -19.55 -32.09 3.36
N LYS A 6 -19.49 -30.77 3.48
CA LYS A 6 -18.79 -29.90 2.50
C LYS A 6 -17.32 -30.32 2.40
N PRO A 7 -16.81 -30.65 1.19
CA PRO A 7 -15.38 -30.75 0.97
C PRO A 7 -14.77 -29.35 0.88
N ARG A 8 -13.60 -29.15 1.47
CA ARG A 8 -12.74 -27.98 1.22
C ARG A 8 -12.12 -28.13 -0.17
N PRO A 9 -12.05 -27.10 -1.02
CA PRO A 9 -11.12 -27.12 -2.14
C PRO A 9 -9.96 -26.15 -1.88
N LEU A 10 -8.79 -26.74 -1.61
CA LEU A 10 -7.52 -26.20 -2.09
C LEU A 10 -7.48 -26.48 -3.60
N ALA A 11 -7.76 -25.49 -4.43
CA ALA A 11 -7.48 -25.54 -5.86
C ALA A 11 -7.31 -24.12 -6.41
N ARG A 12 -6.07 -23.66 -6.31
CA ARG A 12 -5.46 -22.61 -7.12
C ARG A 12 -5.61 -23.00 -8.59
N LEU A 13 -6.51 -22.36 -9.34
CA LEU A 13 -6.56 -22.51 -10.80
C LEU A 13 -6.67 -21.15 -11.48
N LEU A 14 -5.65 -20.90 -12.29
CA LEU A 14 -5.42 -19.74 -13.15
C LEU A 14 -6.51 -19.66 -14.22
N ILE A 15 -7.28 -18.58 -14.22
CA ILE A 15 -7.87 -18.00 -15.44
C ILE A 15 -7.72 -16.48 -15.33
N PHE A 16 -6.55 -15.98 -15.71
CA PHE A 16 -6.36 -14.57 -16.05
C PHE A 16 -6.91 -14.35 -17.46
N SER A 17 -8.18 -13.92 -17.55
CA SER A 17 -8.71 -13.32 -18.79
C SER A 17 -8.34 -11.84 -18.77
N SER A 18 -7.33 -11.50 -19.57
CA SER A 18 -6.65 -10.21 -19.67
C SER A 18 -7.48 -9.07 -20.30
N ALA A 19 -8.81 -9.17 -20.34
CA ALA A 19 -9.69 -8.20 -21.00
C ALA A 19 -10.75 -7.54 -20.09
N TRP A 20 -10.70 -7.80 -18.77
CA TRP A 20 -11.53 -7.14 -17.76
C TRP A 20 -10.68 -6.55 -16.62
N TYR A 21 -9.55 -5.92 -16.96
CA TYR A 21 -8.65 -5.32 -15.96
C TYR A 21 -8.62 -3.80 -16.12
N ASN A 22 -9.76 -3.14 -15.88
CA ASN A 22 -9.76 -1.70 -15.69
C ASN A 22 -11.07 -1.17 -15.08
N GLN A 23 -11.28 -1.41 -13.78
CA GLN A 23 -12.16 -0.56 -13.00
C GLN A 23 -11.71 -0.55 -11.52
N HIS A 24 -11.08 0.57 -11.18
CA HIS A 24 -10.61 1.01 -9.86
C HIS A 24 -9.33 0.31 -9.35
N VAL A 25 -8.18 0.88 -9.74
CA VAL A 25 -6.85 0.52 -9.22
C VAL A 25 -6.71 0.81 -7.71
N PHE A 26 -7.72 1.42 -7.10
CA PHE A 26 -7.84 1.61 -5.66
C PHE A 26 -9.15 1.01 -5.15
N GLY A 27 -9.08 0.18 -4.11
CA GLY A 27 -10.25 -0.46 -3.50
C GLY A 27 -10.06 -0.70 -2.01
N PHE A 28 -11.15 -0.79 -1.26
CA PHE A 28 -11.12 -1.19 0.15
C PHE A 28 -12.14 -2.29 0.43
N GLU A 29 -11.66 -3.43 0.90
CA GLU A 29 -12.47 -4.58 1.29
C GLU A 29 -12.45 -4.76 2.82
N ILE A 30 -13.62 -4.98 3.43
CA ILE A 30 -13.71 -5.36 4.85
C ILE A 30 -13.79 -6.89 4.95
N LEU A 31 -12.71 -7.52 5.39
CA LEU A 31 -12.64 -8.96 5.61
C LEU A 31 -13.42 -9.41 6.86
N LYS A 32 -13.39 -8.61 7.93
CA LYS A 32 -14.07 -8.95 9.19
C LYS A 32 -14.47 -7.72 9.98
N LYS A 33 -15.62 -7.79 10.64
CA LYS A 33 -16.11 -6.78 11.60
C LYS A 33 -16.16 -7.38 13.00
N SER A 34 -15.78 -6.60 14.00
CA SER A 34 -15.96 -6.99 15.41
C SER A 34 -17.45 -7.06 15.76
N LYS A 35 -17.85 -8.06 16.55
CA LYS A 35 -19.21 -8.16 17.13
C LYS A 35 -19.38 -7.29 18.39
N LYS A 36 -18.27 -6.80 18.96
CA LYS A 36 -18.24 -6.10 20.27
C LYS A 36 -17.83 -4.63 20.16
N SER A 37 -17.38 -4.17 18.99
CA SER A 37 -16.85 -2.82 18.78
C SER A 37 -16.98 -2.41 17.31
N ARG A 38 -16.53 -1.20 16.97
CA ARG A 38 -16.47 -0.70 15.57
C ARG A 38 -15.21 -1.10 14.81
N ALA A 39 -14.38 -2.00 15.37
CA ALA A 39 -13.14 -2.45 14.73
C ALA A 39 -13.41 -3.25 13.44
N ARG A 40 -12.53 -3.08 12.45
CA ARG A 40 -12.60 -3.74 11.14
C ARG A 40 -11.21 -4.24 10.76
N LEU A 41 -11.16 -5.45 10.22
CA LEU A 41 -10.02 -5.99 9.48
C LEU A 41 -10.36 -5.85 7.99
N GLY A 42 -9.43 -5.34 7.20
CA GLY A 42 -9.67 -5.11 5.78
C GLY A 42 -8.39 -4.98 4.98
N VAL A 43 -8.53 -4.87 3.66
CA VAL A 43 -7.41 -4.69 2.73
C VAL A 43 -7.70 -3.49 1.83
N ILE A 44 -6.71 -2.61 1.70
CA ILE A 44 -6.71 -1.54 0.71
C ILE A 44 -5.85 -2.01 -0.46
N THR A 45 -6.45 -2.17 -1.64
CA THR A 45 -5.72 -2.43 -2.88
C THR A 45 -5.31 -1.11 -3.50
N THR A 46 -4.06 -1.00 -3.95
CA THR A 46 -3.52 0.17 -4.66
C THR A 46 -2.77 -0.27 -5.92
N PRO A 47 -2.42 0.64 -6.84
CA PRO A 47 -1.57 0.30 -7.99
C PRO A 47 -0.20 -0.27 -7.62
N HIS A 48 0.28 0.01 -6.40
CA HIS A 48 1.62 -0.33 -5.95
C HIS A 48 1.64 -1.47 -4.91
N GLY A 49 0.50 -2.14 -4.69
CA GLY A 49 0.37 -3.26 -3.75
C GLY A 49 -0.81 -3.11 -2.79
N GLU A 50 -0.96 -4.09 -1.92
CA GLU A 50 -2.02 -4.17 -0.92
C GLU A 50 -1.55 -3.69 0.46
N ILE A 51 -2.47 -3.16 1.25
CA ILE A 51 -2.26 -2.71 2.63
C ILE A 51 -3.29 -3.39 3.52
N GLU A 52 -2.85 -4.20 4.48
CA GLU A 52 -3.71 -4.78 5.51
C GLU A 52 -4.06 -3.73 6.56
N THR A 53 -5.32 -3.69 6.98
CA THR A 53 -5.83 -2.72 7.96
C THR A 53 -6.35 -3.44 9.21
N PRO A 54 -6.06 -2.93 10.42
CA PRO A 54 -5.43 -1.64 10.72
C PRO A 54 -3.93 -1.61 10.39
N ALA A 55 -3.50 -0.56 9.67
CA ALA A 55 -2.11 -0.34 9.29
C ALA A 55 -1.47 0.72 10.19
N PHE A 56 -0.25 0.48 10.65
CA PHE A 56 0.60 1.53 11.21
C PHE A 56 1.49 2.07 10.08
N VAL A 57 1.46 3.39 9.86
CA VAL A 57 2.10 4.04 8.70
C VAL A 57 3.29 4.87 9.18
N PRO A 58 4.54 4.46 8.89
CA PRO A 58 5.73 5.25 9.20
C PRO A 58 5.79 6.54 8.36
N VAL A 59 6.27 7.63 8.98
CA VAL A 59 6.41 8.95 8.35
C VAL A 59 7.83 9.14 7.81
N ALA A 60 7.94 9.44 6.51
CA ALA A 60 9.17 9.83 5.83
C ALA A 60 9.22 11.37 5.69
N THR A 61 9.72 12.04 6.73
CA THR A 61 9.53 13.49 6.97
C THR A 61 10.26 14.41 6.00
N ARG A 62 11.20 13.95 5.17
CA ARG A 62 11.93 14.81 4.21
C ARG A 62 12.01 14.24 2.81
N ALA A 63 11.26 13.19 2.50
CA ALA A 63 11.45 12.31 1.34
C ALA A 63 12.89 11.79 1.11
N THR A 64 13.83 12.21 1.93
CA THR A 64 15.02 11.47 2.27
C THR A 64 14.63 10.41 3.29
N VAL A 65 14.53 9.19 2.81
CA VAL A 65 15.16 8.08 3.48
C VAL A 65 16.64 8.13 3.06
N ARG A 66 17.43 9.13 3.50
CA ARG A 66 18.81 9.26 2.99
C ARG A 66 19.76 8.21 3.54
N THR A 67 19.41 7.52 4.62
CA THR A 67 20.26 6.53 5.31
C THR A 67 19.49 5.81 6.44
N LEU A 68 18.15 5.76 6.41
CA LEU A 68 17.53 4.60 7.05
C LEU A 68 17.58 3.58 5.93
N ASP A 69 18.65 2.78 5.91
CA ASP A 69 18.91 1.85 4.82
C ASP A 69 17.60 1.17 4.43
N THR A 70 17.33 1.00 3.14
CA THR A 70 16.14 0.28 2.65
C THR A 70 15.87 -1.00 3.48
N GLU A 71 16.94 -1.60 3.99
CA GLU A 71 17.00 -2.66 4.99
C GLU A 71 16.16 -2.43 6.27
N GLU A 72 16.15 -1.25 6.88
CA GLU A 72 15.35 -0.96 8.09
C GLU A 72 13.85 -0.87 7.77
N ILE A 73 13.50 -0.34 6.59
CA ILE A 73 12.10 -0.27 6.13
C ILE A 73 11.61 -1.66 5.69
N GLU A 74 12.47 -2.45 5.07
CA GLU A 74 12.22 -3.85 4.74
C GLU A 74 12.12 -4.71 6.00
N ALA A 75 12.99 -4.50 7.00
CA ALA A 75 12.97 -5.17 8.29
C ALA A 75 11.70 -4.84 9.10
N ALA A 76 11.15 -3.63 8.96
CA ALA A 76 9.89 -3.24 9.57
C ALA A 76 8.66 -3.87 8.90
N ASN A 77 8.83 -4.64 7.82
CA ASN A 77 7.76 -5.23 7.02
C ASN A 77 6.67 -4.22 6.63
N SER A 78 7.06 -2.96 6.39
CA SER A 78 6.11 -1.90 6.11
C SER A 78 5.42 -2.13 4.76
N GLN A 79 4.10 -1.98 4.77
CA GLN A 79 3.23 -2.07 3.58
C GLN A 79 2.99 -0.71 2.95
N VAL A 80 3.17 0.39 3.68
CA VAL A 80 2.90 1.75 3.18
C VAL A 80 3.71 2.78 3.96
N LEU A 81 4.12 3.85 3.28
CA LEU A 81 4.76 5.02 3.89
C LEU A 81 3.95 6.29 3.63
N ILE A 82 4.12 7.30 4.49
CA ILE A 82 3.65 8.66 4.22
C ILE A 82 4.83 9.63 4.05
N CYS A 83 4.78 10.45 3.00
CA CYS A 83 5.73 11.54 2.77
C CYS A 83 5.07 12.90 2.94
N ASN A 84 5.84 13.86 3.44
CA ASN A 84 5.40 15.24 3.55
C ASN A 84 5.80 16.03 2.28
N THR A 85 4.80 16.64 1.64
CA THR A 85 4.92 17.38 0.38
C THR A 85 5.61 18.72 0.57
N PHE A 86 5.47 19.37 1.73
CA PHE A 86 6.16 20.63 2.03
C PHE A 86 7.69 20.47 1.99
N HIS A 87 8.21 19.41 2.62
CA HIS A 87 9.65 19.16 2.60
C HIS A 87 10.15 18.78 1.20
N LEU A 88 9.40 17.96 0.47
CA LEU A 88 9.69 17.61 -0.93
C LEU A 88 9.81 18.85 -1.83
N HIS A 89 8.92 19.82 -1.65
CA HIS A 89 8.88 21.06 -2.42
C HIS A 89 10.10 21.94 -2.12
N ILE A 90 10.51 22.08 -0.86
CA ILE A 90 11.65 22.91 -0.45
C ILE A 90 12.99 22.27 -0.87
N ALA A 91 13.16 20.97 -0.62
CA ALA A 91 14.36 20.23 -0.99
C ALA A 91 14.02 18.73 -1.03
N PRO A 92 14.15 18.05 -2.19
CA PRO A 92 14.96 18.38 -3.36
C PRO A 92 14.31 19.32 -4.39
N GLY A 93 13.01 19.57 -4.28
CA GLY A 93 12.24 20.32 -5.28
C GLY A 93 11.69 19.46 -6.41
N GLU A 94 10.57 19.90 -6.97
CA GLU A 94 9.74 19.14 -7.92
C GLU A 94 10.50 18.71 -9.18
N LYS A 95 11.36 19.58 -9.73
CA LYS A 95 12.13 19.28 -10.94
C LYS A 95 13.07 18.09 -10.76
N ILE A 96 13.64 17.92 -9.56
CA ILE A 96 14.53 16.80 -9.25
C ILE A 96 13.70 15.52 -9.10
N VAL A 97 12.60 15.59 -8.36
CA VAL A 97 11.67 14.46 -8.18
C VAL A 97 11.12 13.97 -9.51
N GLN A 98 10.72 14.88 -10.39
CA GLN A 98 10.19 14.54 -11.72
C GLN A 98 11.26 13.86 -12.58
N LYS A 99 12.50 14.37 -12.59
CA LYS A 99 13.63 13.75 -13.30
C LYS A 99 13.98 12.36 -12.76
N ALA A 100 13.71 12.09 -11.48
CA ALA A 100 13.92 10.80 -10.85
C ALA A 100 12.78 9.79 -11.12
N GLY A 101 11.76 10.14 -11.91
CA GLY A 101 10.61 9.26 -12.16
C GLY A 101 9.49 9.38 -11.13
N GLY A 102 9.36 10.54 -10.47
CA GLY A 102 8.39 10.77 -9.41
C GLY A 102 8.91 10.38 -8.03
N ILE A 103 8.05 10.46 -7.01
CA ILE A 103 8.46 10.24 -5.61
C ILE A 103 8.92 8.79 -5.39
N HIS A 104 8.23 7.80 -5.98
CA HIS A 104 8.65 6.40 -5.96
C HIS A 104 10.07 6.20 -6.50
N GLY A 105 10.39 6.80 -7.64
CA GLY A 105 11.73 6.72 -8.24
C GLY A 105 12.79 7.48 -7.44
N TYR A 106 12.43 8.63 -6.88
CA TYR A 106 13.31 9.40 -6.00
C TYR A 106 13.67 8.65 -4.71
N MET A 107 12.69 7.97 -4.10
CA MET A 107 12.87 7.22 -2.85
C MET A 107 13.32 5.77 -3.06
N GLN A 108 13.35 5.28 -4.31
CA GLN A 108 13.51 3.85 -4.63
C GLN A 108 12.48 2.95 -3.91
N TRP A 109 11.30 3.49 -3.63
CA TRP A 109 10.20 2.78 -2.96
C TRP A 109 9.19 2.30 -4.00
N LYS A 110 8.94 0.98 -4.06
CA LYS A 110 8.04 0.36 -5.06
C LYS A 110 6.65 0.01 -4.52
N LYS A 111 6.44 0.16 -3.22
CA LYS A 111 5.24 -0.20 -2.47
C LYS A 111 4.26 1.00 -2.37
N PRO A 112 3.06 0.82 -1.80
CA PRO A 112 2.13 1.92 -1.57
C PRO A 112 2.77 3.11 -0.85
N LEU A 113 2.42 4.31 -1.29
CA LEU A 113 2.92 5.58 -0.75
C LEU A 113 1.75 6.56 -0.70
N MET A 114 1.63 7.31 0.41
CA MET A 114 0.71 8.42 0.53
C MET A 114 1.48 9.72 0.74
N THR A 115 0.92 10.83 0.28
CA THR A 115 1.47 12.17 0.51
C THR A 115 0.44 13.03 1.20
N ASP A 116 0.87 13.90 2.10
CA ASP A 116 0.01 14.98 2.59
C ASP A 116 -0.11 16.12 1.55
N SER A 117 -0.94 17.12 1.82
CA SER A 117 -1.13 18.26 0.92
C SER A 117 -0.02 19.31 1.00
N GLY A 118 0.83 19.28 2.04
CA GLY A 118 1.92 20.24 2.25
C GLY A 118 1.49 21.68 2.59
N GLY A 119 0.23 21.88 2.98
CA GLY A 119 -0.34 23.19 3.37
C GLY A 119 -0.02 23.61 4.79
#